data_AF-A0A8S0FRT6-F1
#
_entry.id   AF-A0A8S0FRT6-F1
#
_cell.length_a   1.000
_cell.length_b   1.000
_cell.length_c   1.000
_cell.angle_alpha   90.00
_cell.angle_beta   90.00
_cell.angle_gamma   90.00
#
_symmetry.space_group_name_H-M   'P 1'
#
loop_
_entity.id
_entity.type
_entity.pdbx_description
1 polymer ?
#
loop_
_entity_poly.entity_id
_entity_poly.type
_entity_poly.pdbx_seq_one_letter_code
_entity_poly.pdbx_strand_id
1 'polypeptide(L)'
;MIKLHVLGKGEQVLAYPGTTLYSLEKALKPLGREPHSVIGSSCIGASVIGGICNNSGGSLVQRGPAYTEMSLFARINEDGKLTLVNHLGIDLGETPEQILSKLDDDRIKDDDVRHDGRHAHDYDYVHRVRDIEADTPARYNADPDRLFESSGCAGKLAVFAVRLEYLRSGKKSAGVLYRHQPAGSADRNPPSYSG
;
A
#
# COMPACT_ATOMS: atom_id res chain seq x y z
N MET A 1 -13.45 11.28 -6.60
CA MET A 1 -14.08 10.26 -5.71
C MET A 1 -13.30 10.14 -4.41
N ILE A 2 -13.89 10.54 -3.28
CA ILE A 2 -13.39 10.26 -1.93
C ILE A 2 -14.31 9.19 -1.33
N LYS A 3 -14.26 7.98 -1.90
CA LYS A 3 -15.06 6.83 -1.45
C LYS A 3 -14.15 5.83 -0.76
N LEU A 4 -14.70 5.01 0.12
CA LEU A 4 -14.02 3.87 0.73
C LEU A 4 -15.09 2.82 0.94
N HIS A 5 -14.89 1.61 0.43
CA HIS A 5 -15.82 0.51 0.63
C HIS A 5 -15.16 -0.51 1.56
N VAL A 6 -15.83 -0.84 2.66
CA VAL A 6 -15.34 -1.77 3.67
C VAL A 6 -15.86 -3.16 3.33
N LEU A 7 -14.95 -4.13 3.21
CA LEU A 7 -15.30 -5.52 2.90
C LEU A 7 -15.34 -6.35 4.19
N GLY A 8 -16.37 -7.18 4.33
CA GLY A 8 -16.58 -8.02 5.52
C GLY A 8 -16.75 -7.18 6.80
N LYS A 9 -15.96 -7.48 7.83
CA LYS A 9 -15.94 -6.75 9.12
C LYS A 9 -14.77 -5.76 9.20
N GLY A 10 -14.26 -5.31 8.05
CA GLY A 10 -13.10 -4.42 7.95
C GLY A 10 -11.76 -5.14 7.94
N GLU A 11 -11.73 -6.44 7.65
CA GLU A 11 -10.50 -7.14 7.29
C GLU A 11 -9.88 -6.56 6.04
N GLN A 12 -10.70 -6.15 5.08
CA GLN A 12 -10.24 -5.58 3.82
C GLN A 12 -11.03 -4.31 3.48
N VAL A 13 -10.42 -3.46 2.67
CA VAL A 13 -11.11 -2.31 2.08
C VAL A 13 -10.81 -2.22 0.60
N LEU A 14 -11.73 -1.60 -0.13
CA LEU A 14 -11.53 -1.09 -1.46
C LEU A 14 -11.35 0.42 -1.39
N ALA A 15 -10.13 0.89 -1.67
CA ALA A 15 -9.78 2.30 -1.71
C ALA A 15 -9.78 2.82 -3.15
N TYR A 16 -10.26 4.05 -3.31
CA TYR A 16 -10.42 4.77 -4.58
C TYR A 16 -9.37 5.90 -4.71
N PRO A 17 -9.24 6.58 -5.87
CA PRO A 17 -8.11 7.46 -6.12
C PRO A 17 -8.02 8.67 -5.18
N GLY A 18 -9.16 9.15 -4.69
CA GLY A 18 -9.22 10.24 -3.70
C GLY A 18 -9.31 9.77 -2.25
N THR A 19 -9.24 8.47 -1.95
CA THR A 19 -9.20 7.98 -0.57
C THR A 19 -7.90 8.42 0.09
N THR A 20 -7.99 9.21 1.15
CA THR A 20 -6.81 9.63 1.92
C THR A 20 -6.52 8.62 3.03
N LEU A 21 -5.25 8.50 3.42
CA LEU A 21 -4.86 7.70 4.58
C LEU A 21 -5.60 8.15 5.85
N TYR A 22 -5.86 9.46 5.99
CA TYR A 22 -6.68 10.01 7.07
C TYR A 22 -8.13 9.48 7.05
N SER A 23 -8.80 9.50 5.89
CA SER A 23 -10.16 8.96 5.78
C SER A 23 -10.23 7.46 6.06
N LEU A 24 -9.19 6.73 5.64
CA LEU A 24 -9.06 5.30 5.88
C LEU A 24 -8.88 5.01 7.38
N GLU A 25 -7.97 5.70 8.05
CA GLU A 25 -7.77 5.55 9.50
C GLU A 25 -9.05 5.84 10.29
N LYS A 26 -9.76 6.91 9.93
CA LYS A 26 -11.03 7.28 10.56
C LYS A 26 -12.11 6.19 10.39
N ALA A 27 -12.16 5.53 9.24
CA ALA A 27 -13.10 4.46 8.96
C ALA A 27 -12.75 3.14 9.67
N LEU A 28 -11.45 2.82 9.81
CA LEU A 28 -10.97 1.59 10.43
C LEU A 28 -10.98 1.63 11.97
N LYS A 29 -10.79 2.82 12.56
CA LYS A 29 -10.76 3.02 14.01
C LYS A 29 -11.97 2.45 14.77
N PRO A 30 -13.24 2.70 14.38
CA PRO A 30 -14.39 2.10 15.06
C PRO A 30 -14.48 0.57 14.91
N LEU A 31 -13.77 -0.01 13.94
CA LEU A 31 -13.72 -1.45 13.68
C LEU A 31 -12.59 -2.15 14.45
N GLY A 32 -11.78 -1.41 15.22
CA GLY A 32 -10.62 -1.94 15.94
C GLY A 32 -9.53 -2.44 14.98
N ARG A 33 -9.34 -1.72 13.86
CA ARG A 33 -8.35 -2.03 12.82
C ARG A 33 -7.36 -0.88 12.67
N GLU A 34 -6.11 -1.21 12.34
CA GLU A 34 -5.05 -0.23 12.05
C GLU A 34 -4.75 -0.19 10.55
N PRO A 35 -4.48 0.99 9.97
CA PRO A 35 -4.13 1.11 8.56
C PRO A 35 -2.82 0.38 8.24
N HIS A 36 -2.65 -0.04 6.98
CA HIS A 36 -1.43 -0.70 6.48
C HIS A 36 -0.22 0.24 6.43
N SER A 37 -0.44 1.57 6.51
CA SER A 37 0.61 2.57 6.45
C SER A 37 0.30 3.77 7.35
N VAL A 38 1.30 4.20 8.11
CA VAL A 38 1.35 5.48 8.82
C VAL A 38 2.61 6.20 8.33
N ILE A 39 2.44 7.26 7.55
CA ILE A 39 3.53 8.06 6.99
C ILE A 39 3.46 9.47 7.54
N GLY A 40 4.60 10.19 7.56
CA GLY A 40 4.64 11.58 8.00
C GLY A 40 3.67 12.49 7.24
N SER A 41 3.32 12.13 5.99
CA SER A 41 2.35 12.85 5.17
C SER A 41 0.88 12.42 5.36
N SER A 42 0.59 11.47 6.26
CA SER A 42 -0.80 11.04 6.54
C SER A 42 -1.68 12.21 6.99
N CYS A 43 -1.10 13.21 7.67
CA CYS A 43 -1.81 14.41 8.14
C CYS A 43 -1.98 15.52 7.08
N ILE A 44 -1.35 15.41 5.90
CA ILE A 44 -1.42 16.40 4.82
C ILE A 44 -2.20 15.88 3.60
N GLY A 45 -2.97 14.80 3.75
CA GLY A 45 -3.88 14.31 2.71
C GLY A 45 -3.27 13.35 1.69
N ALA A 46 -2.17 12.67 2.03
CA ALA A 46 -1.63 11.61 1.18
C ALA A 46 -2.70 10.54 0.85
N SER A 47 -2.80 10.17 -0.43
CA SER A 47 -3.77 9.18 -0.90
C SER A 47 -3.26 7.74 -0.72
N VAL A 48 -4.19 6.82 -0.47
CA VAL A 48 -3.90 5.39 -0.36
C VAL A 48 -3.29 4.86 -1.66
N ILE A 49 -3.92 5.17 -2.80
CA ILE A 49 -3.43 4.77 -4.12
C ILE A 49 -2.05 5.38 -4.40
N GLY A 50 -1.83 6.65 -4.03
CA GLY A 50 -0.50 7.26 -4.17
C GLY A 50 0.59 6.53 -3.39
N GLY A 51 0.25 6.00 -2.21
CA GLY A 51 1.14 5.13 -1.43
C GLY A 51 1.48 3.83 -2.16
N ILE A 52 0.47 3.16 -2.73
CA ILE A 52 0.64 1.92 -3.52
C ILE A 52 1.49 2.18 -4.77
N CYS A 53 1.19 3.22 -5.55
CA CYS A 53 1.93 3.55 -6.77
C CYS A 53 3.42 3.83 -6.51
N ASN A 54 3.79 4.21 -5.28
CA ASN A 54 5.16 4.57 -4.91
C ASN A 54 5.80 3.58 -3.92
N ASN A 55 5.17 2.43 -3.64
CA ASN A 55 5.65 1.48 -2.62
C ASN A 55 6.01 2.15 -1.29
N SER A 56 5.15 3.07 -0.82
CA SER A 56 5.46 3.92 0.33
C SER A 56 5.69 3.10 1.59
N GLY A 57 6.78 3.35 2.30
CA GLY A 57 7.08 2.75 3.61
C GLY A 57 6.85 3.74 4.74
N GLY A 58 6.00 3.37 5.69
CA GLY A 58 5.69 4.17 6.88
C GLY A 58 6.61 3.89 8.09
N SER A 59 6.17 4.35 9.26
CA SER A 59 6.82 4.10 10.55
C SER A 59 6.42 2.77 11.19
N LEU A 60 5.46 2.05 10.61
CA LEU A 60 5.01 0.76 11.13
C LEU A 60 6.03 -0.34 10.82
N VAL A 61 6.91 -0.65 11.77
CA VAL A 61 7.99 -1.66 11.62
C VAL A 61 7.48 -3.05 11.24
N GLN A 62 6.24 -3.38 11.61
CA GLN A 62 5.64 -4.69 11.28
C GLN A 62 5.03 -4.73 9.87
N ARG A 63 5.06 -3.62 9.12
CA ARG A 63 4.46 -3.51 7.79
C ARG A 63 5.49 -3.12 6.75
N GLY A 64 5.47 -3.86 5.64
CA GLY A 64 6.33 -3.59 4.50
C GLY A 64 5.93 -2.32 3.75
N PRO A 65 6.55 -2.06 2.59
CA PRO A 65 6.01 -1.08 1.65
C PRO A 65 4.53 -1.34 1.35
N ALA A 66 3.79 -0.27 1.05
CA ALA A 66 2.42 -0.37 0.58
C ALA A 66 2.39 -1.24 -0.70
N TYR A 67 1.63 -2.34 -0.67
CA TYR A 67 1.64 -3.36 -1.70
C TYR A 67 0.28 -4.07 -1.78
N THR A 68 -0.13 -4.43 -2.99
CA THR A 68 -1.25 -5.33 -3.27
C THR A 68 -1.13 -5.94 -4.67
N GLU A 69 -1.62 -7.17 -4.80
CA GLU A 69 -1.84 -7.87 -6.07
C GLU A 69 -3.26 -7.65 -6.63
N MET A 70 -4.08 -6.86 -5.93
CA MET A 70 -5.50 -6.69 -6.25
C MET A 70 -5.83 -5.23 -6.53
N SER A 71 -5.95 -4.89 -7.81
CA SER A 71 -6.32 -3.55 -8.26
C SER A 71 -7.21 -3.56 -9.51
N LEU A 72 -7.89 -2.45 -9.74
CA LEU A 72 -8.54 -2.10 -10.99
C LEU A 72 -7.79 -0.93 -11.59
N PHE A 73 -7.31 -1.07 -12.82
CA PHE A 73 -6.52 -0.04 -13.48
C PHE A 73 -6.75 -0.04 -14.99
N ALA A 74 -6.46 1.09 -15.63
CA ALA A 74 -6.35 1.15 -17.08
C ALA A 74 -4.88 1.25 -17.51
N ARG A 75 -4.58 0.62 -18.63
CA ARG A 75 -3.27 0.63 -19.30
C ARG A 75 -3.45 0.84 -20.80
N ILE A 76 -2.41 1.37 -21.43
CA ILE A 76 -2.26 1.33 -22.88
C ILE A 76 -1.58 0.00 -23.21
N ASN A 77 -2.21 -0.82 -24.06
CA ASN A 77 -1.63 -2.09 -24.50
C ASN A 77 -0.57 -1.87 -25.61
N GLU A 78 0.06 -2.95 -26.09
CA GLU A 78 1.09 -2.91 -27.12
C GLU A 78 0.60 -2.30 -28.45
N ASP A 79 -0.71 -2.39 -28.73
CA ASP A 79 -1.35 -1.80 -29.91
C ASP A 79 -1.69 -0.31 -29.73
N GLY A 80 -1.33 0.31 -28.60
CA GLY A 80 -1.69 1.69 -28.29
C GLY A 80 -3.14 1.89 -27.85
N LYS A 81 -3.89 0.82 -27.54
CA LYS A 81 -5.29 0.88 -27.11
C LYS A 81 -5.41 0.95 -25.60
N LEU A 82 -6.32 1.80 -25.12
CA LEU A 82 -6.68 1.86 -23.71
C LEU A 82 -7.51 0.62 -23.33
N THR A 83 -7.08 -0.09 -22.30
CA THR A 83 -7.76 -1.29 -21.76
C THR A 83 -7.98 -1.14 -20.26
N LEU A 84 -9.16 -1.53 -19.77
CA LEU A 84 -9.47 -1.64 -18.34
C LEU A 84 -9.20 -3.08 -17.88
N VAL A 85 -8.45 -3.23 -16.79
CA VAL A 85 -8.04 -4.53 -16.23
C VAL A 85 -8.55 -4.64 -14.80
N ASN A 86 -9.45 -5.60 -14.54
CA ASN A 86 -10.01 -5.84 -13.22
C ASN A 86 -9.34 -7.07 -12.57
N HIS A 87 -8.40 -6.81 -11.67
CA HIS A 87 -7.77 -7.83 -10.82
C HIS A 87 -8.17 -7.69 -9.35
N LEU A 88 -9.28 -7.02 -9.03
CA LEU A 88 -9.71 -6.84 -7.63
C LEU A 88 -10.11 -8.16 -6.94
N GLY A 89 -10.33 -9.23 -7.70
CA GLY A 89 -11.01 -10.42 -7.19
C GLY A 89 -12.44 -10.11 -6.79
N ILE A 90 -13.10 -9.20 -7.51
CA ILE A 90 -14.50 -8.85 -7.34
C ILE A 90 -15.16 -8.91 -8.73
N ASP A 91 -16.25 -9.65 -8.83
CA ASP A 91 -17.05 -9.73 -10.05
C ASP A 91 -17.84 -8.42 -10.23
N LEU A 92 -17.40 -7.62 -11.21
CA LEU A 92 -17.95 -6.30 -11.49
C LEU A 92 -18.67 -6.22 -12.84
N GLY A 93 -18.80 -7.35 -13.54
CA GLY A 93 -19.24 -7.39 -14.94
C GLY A 93 -18.08 -7.38 -15.94
N GLU A 94 -18.43 -7.28 -17.22
CA GLU A 94 -17.50 -7.52 -18.34
C GLU A 94 -17.11 -6.24 -19.09
N THR A 95 -17.98 -5.23 -19.11
CA THR A 95 -17.70 -3.95 -19.80
C THR A 95 -17.22 -2.87 -18.83
N PRO A 96 -16.42 -1.88 -19.29
CA PRO A 96 -16.02 -0.75 -18.47
C PRO A 96 -17.18 -0.02 -17.80
N GLU A 97 -18.30 0.15 -18.50
CA GLU A 97 -19.50 0.82 -17.99
C GLU A 97 -20.14 0.02 -16.85
N GLN A 98 -20.23 -1.31 -16.99
CA GLN A 98 -20.72 -2.19 -15.93
C GLN A 98 -19.83 -2.11 -14.70
N ILE A 99 -18.51 -2.23 -14.90
CA ILE A 99 -17.52 -2.23 -13.82
C ILE A 99 -17.54 -0.91 -13.07
N LEU A 100 -17.37 0.21 -13.78
CA LEU A 100 -17.25 1.53 -13.17
C LEU A 100 -18.57 1.97 -12.54
N SER A 101 -19.72 1.73 -13.19
CA SER A 101 -21.02 2.08 -12.59
C SER A 101 -21.32 1.29 -11.32
N LYS A 102 -20.95 0.00 -11.27
CA LYS A 102 -21.16 -0.83 -10.07
C LYS A 102 -20.35 -0.32 -8.89
N LEU A 103 -19.12 0.15 -9.14
CA LEU A 103 -18.29 0.80 -8.13
C LEU A 103 -18.83 2.18 -7.73
N ASP A 104 -19.28 2.98 -8.69
CA ASP A 104 -19.79 4.33 -8.42
C ASP A 104 -21.11 4.33 -7.65
N ASP A 105 -21.99 3.39 -7.94
CA ASP A 105 -23.29 3.29 -7.28
C ASP A 105 -23.25 2.49 -5.97
N ASP A 106 -22.07 2.04 -5.53
CA ASP A 106 -21.87 1.20 -4.34
C ASP A 106 -22.71 -0.09 -4.37
N ARG A 107 -22.79 -0.73 -5.56
CA ARG A 107 -23.61 -1.91 -5.84
C ARG A 107 -22.85 -3.23 -5.72
N ILE A 108 -21.69 -3.23 -5.05
CA ILE A 108 -20.93 -4.46 -4.77
C ILE A 108 -21.69 -5.29 -3.73
N LYS A 109 -21.84 -6.58 -3.99
CA LYS A 109 -22.41 -7.55 -3.04
C LYS A 109 -21.33 -8.47 -2.52
N ASP A 110 -21.54 -9.03 -1.33
CA ASP A 110 -20.60 -9.99 -0.73
C ASP A 110 -20.31 -11.19 -1.65
N ASP A 111 -21.33 -11.69 -2.37
CA ASP A 111 -21.19 -12.82 -3.30
C ASP A 111 -20.32 -12.49 -4.54
N ASP A 112 -20.11 -11.21 -4.84
CA ASP A 112 -19.20 -10.78 -5.92
C ASP A 112 -17.74 -10.94 -5.52
N VAL A 113 -17.44 -10.98 -4.21
CA VAL A 113 -16.10 -10.91 -3.65
C VAL A 113 -15.47 -12.32 -3.60
N ARG A 114 -14.36 -12.48 -4.33
CA ARG A 114 -13.55 -13.70 -4.32
C ARG A 114 -12.43 -13.58 -3.28
N HIS A 115 -12.10 -14.72 -2.68
CA HIS A 115 -10.99 -14.89 -1.74
C HIS A 115 -10.09 -16.02 -2.25
N ASP A 116 -9.04 -15.66 -2.99
CA ASP A 116 -8.26 -16.59 -3.81
C ASP A 116 -6.77 -16.66 -3.43
N GLY A 117 -6.40 -16.12 -2.27
CA GLY A 117 -5.06 -16.24 -1.69
C GLY A 117 -4.04 -15.22 -2.19
N ARG A 118 -4.39 -14.36 -3.16
CA ARG A 118 -3.53 -13.25 -3.58
C ARG A 118 -3.28 -12.25 -2.46
N HIS A 119 -2.11 -11.64 -2.50
CA HIS A 119 -1.60 -10.83 -1.41
C HIS A 119 -2.16 -9.40 -1.44
N ALA A 120 -2.89 -9.05 -0.39
CA ALA A 120 -3.45 -7.71 -0.16
C ALA A 120 -2.52 -6.77 0.65
N HIS A 121 -1.33 -7.26 1.00
CA HIS A 121 -0.25 -6.56 1.69
C HIS A 121 1.05 -7.37 1.55
N ASP A 122 2.20 -6.82 1.94
CA ASP A 122 3.48 -7.52 1.97
C ASP A 122 3.58 -8.46 3.19
N TYR A 123 3.24 -9.74 2.99
CA TYR A 123 3.20 -10.75 4.06
C TYR A 123 4.59 -11.04 4.65
N ASP A 124 5.60 -11.15 3.80
CA ASP A 124 6.93 -11.65 4.22
C ASP A 124 7.79 -10.58 4.89
N TYR A 125 7.34 -9.33 4.93
CA TYR A 125 8.16 -8.23 5.45
C TYR A 125 8.58 -8.45 6.90
N VAL A 126 7.71 -9.08 7.71
CA VAL A 126 8.00 -9.35 9.11
C VAL A 126 9.19 -10.30 9.30
N HIS A 127 9.48 -11.12 8.29
CA HIS A 127 10.66 -11.97 8.26
C HIS A 127 11.87 -11.19 7.74
N ARG A 128 11.72 -10.48 6.61
CA ARG A 128 12.81 -9.70 5.99
C ARG A 128 13.37 -8.61 6.91
N VAL A 129 12.52 -7.92 7.66
CA VAL A 129 12.96 -6.85 8.58
C VAL A 129 13.74 -7.37 9.79
N ARG A 130 13.63 -8.67 10.10
CA ARG A 130 14.34 -9.31 11.21
C ARG A 130 15.63 -9.99 10.77
N ASP A 131 15.86 -10.12 9.47
CA ASP A 131 17.06 -10.72 8.94
C ASP A 131 18.22 -9.71 9.01
N ILE A 132 18.95 -9.77 10.13
CA ILE A 132 20.09 -8.90 10.40
C ILE A 132 21.37 -9.37 9.70
N GLU A 133 21.36 -10.58 9.14
CA GLU A 133 22.51 -11.17 8.44
C GLU A 133 22.43 -10.93 6.91
N ALA A 134 21.26 -10.49 6.41
CA ALA A 134 21.08 -10.15 5.01
C ALA A 134 21.99 -8.99 4.57
N ASP A 135 22.60 -9.14 3.39
CA ASP A 135 23.43 -8.11 2.75
C ASP A 135 22.61 -7.10 1.91
N THR A 136 21.29 -7.28 1.85
CA THR A 136 20.35 -6.40 1.15
C THR A 136 19.50 -5.56 2.09
N PRO A 137 19.09 -4.34 1.70
CA PRO A 137 18.17 -3.53 2.51
C PRO A 137 16.81 -4.22 2.69
N ALA A 138 16.22 -4.11 3.88
CA ALA A 138 14.90 -4.69 4.17
C ALA A 138 13.75 -4.17 3.28
N ARG A 139 13.90 -2.95 2.71
CA ARG A 139 12.98 -2.37 1.72
C ARG A 139 13.65 -1.24 0.93
N TYR A 140 13.30 -1.12 -0.34
CA TYR A 140 13.67 -0.02 -1.23
C TYR A 140 12.67 0.06 -2.39
N ASN A 141 12.56 1.22 -3.06
CA ASN A 141 11.48 1.45 -4.04
C ASN A 141 11.56 0.55 -5.28
N ALA A 142 12.78 0.17 -5.68
CA ALA A 142 13.05 -0.65 -6.86
C ALA A 142 13.19 -2.15 -6.52
N ASP A 143 12.65 -2.58 -5.38
CA ASP A 143 12.59 -3.99 -4.99
C ASP A 143 11.71 -4.75 -6.02
N PRO A 144 12.28 -5.66 -6.83
CA PRO A 144 11.54 -6.32 -7.91
C PRO A 144 10.38 -7.16 -7.38
N ASP A 145 10.50 -7.71 -6.18
CA ASP A 145 9.44 -8.52 -5.57
C ASP A 145 8.24 -7.66 -5.15
N ARG A 146 8.42 -6.33 -5.08
CA ARG A 146 7.38 -5.36 -4.70
C ARG A 146 6.90 -4.51 -5.88
N LEU A 147 7.35 -4.82 -7.10
CA LEU A 147 6.81 -4.24 -8.33
C LEU A 147 5.77 -5.19 -8.93
N PHE A 148 4.50 -4.84 -8.80
CA PHE A 148 3.40 -5.63 -9.35
C PHE A 148 2.24 -4.73 -9.75
N GLU A 149 1.97 -4.65 -11.06
CA GLU A 149 0.87 -3.88 -11.63
C GLU A 149 0.76 -2.47 -11.06
N SER A 150 -0.22 -2.21 -10.17
CA SER A 150 -0.41 -0.91 -9.52
C SER A 150 0.62 -0.63 -8.42
N SER A 151 1.14 -1.65 -7.74
CA SER A 151 2.18 -1.54 -6.73
C SER A 151 3.51 -1.17 -7.38
N GLY A 152 4.01 0.02 -7.06
CA GLY A 152 5.23 0.56 -7.65
C GLY A 152 5.08 1.05 -9.10
N CYS A 153 3.86 1.27 -9.59
CA CYS A 153 3.63 1.68 -10.99
C CYS A 153 4.16 3.07 -11.32
N ALA A 154 4.38 3.93 -10.31
CA ALA A 154 4.88 5.30 -10.44
C ALA A 154 4.12 6.14 -11.50
N GLY A 155 2.80 5.96 -11.61
CA GLY A 155 1.94 6.70 -12.53
C GLY A 155 1.91 6.16 -13.96
N LYS A 156 2.58 5.04 -14.27
CA LYS A 156 2.51 4.37 -15.58
C LYS A 156 1.13 3.75 -15.86
N LEU A 157 0.30 3.58 -14.83
CA LEU A 157 -1.05 3.06 -14.91
C LEU A 157 -2.04 4.06 -14.33
N ALA A 158 -3.24 4.12 -14.90
CA ALA A 158 -4.36 4.84 -14.32
C ALA A 158 -5.11 3.92 -13.35
N VAL A 159 -4.83 4.02 -12.05
CA VAL A 159 -5.41 3.13 -11.03
C VAL A 159 -6.76 3.67 -10.55
N PHE A 160 -7.81 2.87 -10.66
CA PHE A 160 -9.20 3.21 -10.29
C PHE A 160 -9.57 2.72 -8.90
N ALA A 161 -9.07 1.56 -8.47
CA ALA A 161 -9.29 1.06 -7.12
C ALA A 161 -8.19 0.06 -6.71
N VAL A 162 -7.95 -0.05 -5.40
CA VAL A 162 -7.03 -1.03 -4.81
C VAL A 162 -7.71 -1.74 -3.65
N ARG A 163 -7.58 -3.07 -3.59
CA ARG A 163 -8.08 -3.89 -2.47
C ARG A 163 -6.93 -4.19 -1.52
N LEU A 164 -7.12 -3.89 -0.24
CA LEU A 164 -6.06 -3.91 0.77
C LEU A 164 -6.53 -4.60 2.05
N GLU A 165 -5.62 -5.24 2.76
CA GLU A 165 -5.90 -5.95 4.02
C GLU A 165 -5.35 -5.24 5.27
N TYR A 166 -6.11 -5.34 6.35
CA TYR A 166 -5.86 -4.65 7.61
C TYR A 166 -5.93 -5.61 8.79
N LEU A 167 -4.88 -5.55 9.60
CA LEU A 167 -4.78 -6.31 10.83
C LEU A 167 -5.64 -5.65 11.92
N ARG A 168 -6.04 -6.47 12.89
CA ARG A 168 -6.62 -5.98 14.14
C ARG A 168 -5.63 -5.07 14.85
N SER A 169 -6.12 -3.98 15.41
CA SER A 169 -5.31 -3.13 16.27
C SER A 169 -4.70 -3.96 17.39
N GLY A 170 -3.38 -3.86 17.56
CA GLY A 170 -2.70 -4.50 18.66
C GLY A 170 -3.08 -3.87 20.01
N LYS A 171 -2.68 -4.50 21.12
CA LYS A 171 -2.59 -3.75 22.39
C LYS A 171 -1.57 -2.62 22.19
N LYS A 172 -1.88 -1.42 22.69
CA LYS A 172 -1.06 -0.18 22.54
C LYS A 172 0.43 -0.50 22.57
N SER A 173 1.07 -0.40 21.42
CA SER A 173 2.53 -0.53 21.31
C SER A 173 3.13 0.86 21.43
N ALA A 174 4.09 1.04 22.33
CA ALA A 174 4.87 2.27 22.41
C ALA A 174 5.65 2.44 21.10
N GLY A 175 5.36 3.48 20.32
CA GLY A 175 6.06 3.74 19.07
C GLY A 175 7.53 4.08 19.34
N VAL A 176 8.45 3.25 18.83
CA VAL A 176 9.88 3.59 18.80
C VAL A 176 10.12 4.39 17.53
N LEU A 177 10.34 5.70 17.69
CA LEU A 177 10.73 6.60 16.60
C LEU A 177 12.25 6.45 16.40
N TYR A 178 12.68 5.79 15.33
CA TYR A 178 14.09 5.84 14.94
C TYR A 178 14.39 7.21 14.33
N ARG A 179 15.19 8.02 15.04
CA ARG A 179 15.74 9.27 14.52
C ARG A 179 16.86 8.90 13.55
N HIS A 180 16.66 9.18 12.26
CA HIS A 180 17.74 9.08 11.29
C HIS A 180 18.83 10.09 11.68
N GLN A 181 19.98 9.60 12.16
CA GLN A 181 21.18 10.40 12.26
C GLN A 181 21.78 10.45 10.85
N PRO A 182 21.97 11.63 10.23
CA PRO A 182 22.69 11.70 8.96
C PRO A 182 24.11 11.20 9.19
N ALA A 183 24.63 10.44 8.21
CA ALA A 183 25.99 9.93 8.24
C ALA A 183 26.96 11.08 8.54
N GLY A 184 27.70 10.97 9.65
CA GLY A 184 28.72 11.93 10.02
C GLY A 184 29.73 12.04 8.89
N SER A 185 30.03 13.27 8.49
CA SER A 185 31.18 13.58 7.64
C SER A 185 32.42 12.97 8.29
N ALA A 186 33.04 12.02 7.59
CA ALA A 186 34.30 11.44 7.98
C ALA A 186 35.42 12.47 7.82
N ASP A 187 35.60 13.35 8.81
CA ASP A 187 36.84 14.11 8.95
C ASP A 187 37.92 13.16 9.47
N ARG A 188 38.68 12.59 8.53
CA ARG A 188 39.96 11.95 8.81
C ARG A 188 40.98 13.04 9.09
N ASN A 189 41.32 13.27 10.35
CA ASN A 189 42.60 13.87 10.70
C ASN A 189 43.55 12.76 11.21
N PRO A 190 44.78 12.64 10.66
CA PRO A 190 45.74 11.63 11.08
C PRO A 190 46.34 11.94 12.47
N PRO A 191 46.87 10.94 13.19
CA PRO A 191 47.43 11.12 14.53
C PRO A 191 48.76 11.88 14.47
N SER A 192 48.84 13.00 15.20
CA SER A 192 50.08 13.68 15.50
C SER A 192 50.86 12.91 16.59
N TYR A 193 52.04 12.40 16.24
CA TYR A 193 53.02 11.90 17.21
C TYR A 193 53.60 13.06 18.04
N SER A 194 53.76 12.81 19.33
CA SER A 194 54.39 13.69 20.32
C SER A 194 55.90 13.87 20.09
N GLY A 195 56.37 15.09 20.33
CA GLY A 195 57.75 15.47 20.63
C GLY A 195 57.76 16.56 21.70
#